data_AF-A0A218WNA1-F1
#
_entry.id   AF-A0A218WNA1-F1
#
_cell.length_a   1.000
_cell.length_b   1.000
_cell.length_c   1.000
_cell.angle_alpha   90.00
_cell.angle_beta   90.00
_cell.angle_gamma   90.00
#
_symmetry.space_group_name_H-M   'P 1'
#
loop_
_entity.id
_entity.type
_entity.pdbx_description
1 polymer ?
#
loop_
_entity_poly.entity_id
_entity_poly.type
_entity_poly.pdbx_seq_one_letter_code
_entity_poly.pdbx_strand_id
1 'polypeptide(L)'
;MGYLPKHADKIRRNIPEAAIGPPYFYYENAACASKGVWDTISWFLYDVEPEFVDSMNFCAAARKRGYVHNLPINDRYPLLPLQPLTISEALLLTRKWWPSWDTRTKLSCLQTVIASAKLTERIRKALKDEGKPPLHVQMYVLKQCMQWNLVWVGKNKLAPLEPDEVEMLLGFPKNHTRGDGISRTDRYKLLGNSFQVDTVAYHLSVLKELFPDRVTSCPFSLELEVLWLHCTS
;
A
#
# COMPACT_ATOMS: atom_id res chain seq x y z
N MET A 1 -7.67 6.14 20.42
CA MET A 1 -6.22 6.45 20.48
C MET A 1 -5.50 5.39 19.68
N GLY A 2 -5.22 5.67 18.40
CA GLY A 2 -4.43 4.79 17.54
C GLY A 2 -2.97 4.87 17.97
N TYR A 3 -2.38 3.71 18.26
CA TYR A 3 -0.97 3.61 18.63
C TYR A 3 -0.13 3.79 17.36
N LEU A 4 0.64 4.88 17.29
CA LEU A 4 1.80 4.97 16.40
C LEU A 4 2.84 3.92 16.84
N PRO A 5 3.65 3.35 15.93
CA PRO A 5 4.68 2.40 16.31
C PRO A 5 5.65 3.04 17.30
N LYS A 6 5.63 2.58 18.55
CA LYS A 6 6.64 2.88 19.58
C LYS A 6 7.91 2.09 19.28
N HIS A 7 8.59 2.41 18.19
CA HIS A 7 10.00 2.05 17.98
C HIS A 7 10.65 3.15 17.16
N ALA A 8 10.74 4.35 17.74
CA ALA A 8 11.77 5.29 17.39
C ALA A 8 13.09 4.82 18.03
N ASP A 9 13.54 3.61 17.68
CA ASP A 9 14.97 3.37 17.73
C ASP A 9 15.55 4.42 16.79
N LYS A 10 16.45 5.26 17.29
CA LYS A 10 17.19 6.23 16.46
C LYS A 10 18.02 5.42 15.47
N ILE A 11 17.41 4.97 14.37
CA ILE A 11 18.10 4.33 13.26
C ILE A 11 19.09 5.38 12.78
N ARG A 12 20.37 5.19 13.09
CA ARG A 12 21.42 6.02 12.49
C ARG A 12 21.55 5.57 11.05
N ARG A 13 20.88 6.27 10.13
CA ARG A 13 21.11 6.10 8.70
C ARG A 13 22.38 6.85 8.34
N ASN A 14 23.39 6.14 7.84
CA ASN A 14 24.60 6.76 7.32
C ASN A 14 24.36 7.11 5.85
N ILE A 15 24.16 8.39 5.56
CA ILE A 15 24.01 8.88 4.17
C ILE A 15 25.39 9.39 3.73
N PRO A 16 25.95 8.93 2.61
CA PRO A 16 27.21 9.44 2.09
C PRO A 16 27.15 10.94 1.83
N GLU A 17 28.26 11.65 2.06
CA GLU A 17 28.33 13.11 1.97
C GLU A 17 27.83 13.65 0.62
N ALA A 18 28.12 12.94 -0.47
CA ALA A 18 27.68 13.29 -1.82
C ALA A 18 26.16 13.25 -2.04
N ALA A 19 25.41 12.56 -1.17
CA ALA A 19 23.96 12.42 -1.23
C ALA A 19 23.22 13.31 -0.22
N ILE A 20 23.94 14.02 0.66
CA ILE A 20 23.31 14.87 1.69
C ILE A 20 22.82 16.18 1.08
N GLY A 21 21.61 16.58 1.44
CA GLY A 21 21.04 17.86 1.05
C GLY A 21 20.39 17.85 -0.33
N PRO A 22 20.07 19.03 -0.88
CA PRO A 22 19.38 19.13 -2.16
C PRO A 22 20.27 18.76 -3.37
N PRO A 23 19.70 18.20 -4.46
CA PRO A 23 18.29 17.84 -4.59
C PRO A 23 17.92 16.63 -3.74
N TYR A 24 16.74 16.68 -3.12
CA TYR A 24 16.22 15.51 -2.43
C TYR A 24 15.70 14.51 -3.48
N PHE A 25 15.96 13.22 -3.28
CA PHE A 25 15.46 12.16 -4.15
C PHE A 25 14.68 11.14 -3.34
N TYR A 26 13.70 10.53 -4.00
CA TYR A 26 12.86 9.51 -3.39
C TYR A 26 12.51 8.45 -4.43
N TYR A 27 13.04 7.25 -4.24
CA TYR A 27 12.83 6.09 -5.10
C TYR A 27 12.10 5.00 -4.33
N GLU A 28 11.14 4.34 -4.97
CA GLU A 28 10.39 3.21 -4.42
C GLU A 28 10.55 1.99 -5.31
N ASN A 29 10.66 0.80 -4.71
CA ASN A 29 10.48 -0.45 -5.43
C ASN A 29 9.91 -1.53 -4.50
N ALA A 30 9.40 -2.61 -5.08
CA ALA A 30 8.92 -3.79 -4.38
C ALA A 30 10.00 -4.36 -3.44
N ALA A 31 9.66 -4.57 -2.16
CA ALA A 31 10.62 -5.11 -1.19
C ALA A 31 11.13 -6.50 -1.62
N CYS A 32 10.25 -7.32 -2.19
CA CYS A 32 10.57 -8.66 -2.69
C CYS A 32 11.13 -8.64 -4.13
N ALA A 33 11.98 -7.67 -4.47
CA ALA A 33 12.68 -7.64 -5.76
C ALA A 33 13.62 -8.85 -5.94
N SER A 34 13.99 -9.16 -7.18
CA SER A 34 14.93 -10.25 -7.47
C SER A 34 16.32 -9.96 -6.87
N LYS A 35 17.09 -11.04 -6.63
CA LYS A 35 18.44 -10.94 -6.06
C LYS A 35 19.32 -9.99 -6.89
N GLY A 36 20.03 -9.08 -6.23
CA GLY A 36 20.91 -8.10 -6.89
C GLY A 36 20.23 -6.79 -7.29
N VAL A 37 18.89 -6.72 -7.33
CA VAL A 37 18.17 -5.49 -7.71
C VAL A 37 18.40 -4.38 -6.68
N TRP A 38 18.28 -4.66 -5.38
CA TRP A 38 18.54 -3.67 -4.34
C TRP A 38 19.99 -3.22 -4.29
N ASP A 39 20.94 -4.13 -4.53
CA ASP A 39 22.37 -3.79 -4.62
C ASP A 39 22.62 -2.82 -5.79
N THR A 40 21.98 -3.07 -6.93
CA THR A 40 22.06 -2.21 -8.12
C THR A 40 21.45 -0.84 -7.86
N ILE A 41 20.23 -0.79 -7.30
CA ILE A 41 19.53 0.46 -6.98
C ILE A 41 20.35 1.29 -5.99
N SER A 42 20.83 0.67 -4.91
CA SER A 42 21.66 1.33 -3.89
C SER A 42 22.91 1.92 -4.53
N TRP A 43 23.61 1.14 -5.36
CA TRP A 43 24.81 1.59 -6.06
C TRP A 43 24.57 2.82 -6.97
N PHE A 44 23.49 2.82 -7.75
CA PHE A 44 23.11 3.98 -8.58
C PHE A 44 22.67 5.19 -7.77
N LEU A 45 22.13 4.98 -6.56
CA LEU A 45 21.63 6.02 -5.68
C LEU A 45 22.61 6.30 -4.53
N TYR A 46 23.88 6.46 -4.87
CA TYR A 46 24.95 6.89 -3.95
C TYR A 46 25.18 5.97 -2.76
N ASP A 47 25.03 4.65 -2.94
CA ASP A 47 25.15 3.64 -1.89
C ASP A 47 24.21 3.89 -0.69
N VAL A 48 23.08 4.57 -0.92
CA VAL A 48 22.08 4.82 0.11
C VAL A 48 21.27 3.56 0.35
N GLU A 49 21.33 3.05 1.58
CA GLU A 49 20.58 1.86 1.98
C GLU A 49 19.06 2.08 1.87
N PRO A 50 18.30 1.09 1.37
CA PRO A 50 16.84 1.15 1.30
C PRO A 50 16.17 1.08 2.68
N GLU A 51 15.18 1.93 2.90
CA GLU A 51 14.26 1.87 4.03
C GLU A 51 13.10 0.93 3.68
N PHE A 52 13.06 -0.26 4.28
CA PHE A 52 11.99 -1.24 4.04
C PHE A 52 10.81 -1.02 4.98
N VAL A 53 9.62 -0.80 4.42
CA VAL A 53 8.39 -0.55 5.18
C VAL A 53 7.24 -1.39 4.61
N ASP A 54 6.38 -1.88 5.50
CA ASP A 54 5.09 -2.46 5.13
C ASP A 54 3.97 -1.44 5.40
N SER A 55 3.23 -1.05 4.37
CA SER A 55 2.10 -0.12 4.52
C SER A 55 0.97 -0.64 5.42
N MET A 56 1.00 -1.90 5.86
CA MET A 56 0.08 -2.36 6.91
C MET A 56 0.17 -1.55 8.21
N ASN A 57 1.24 -0.80 8.44
CA ASN A 57 1.34 0.11 9.58
C ASN A 57 0.55 1.43 9.39
N PHE A 58 0.18 1.74 8.14
CA PHE A 58 -0.48 2.99 7.75
C PHE A 58 -1.93 2.77 7.28
N CYS A 59 -2.27 1.59 6.75
CA CYS A 59 -3.63 1.28 6.29
C CYS A 59 -4.03 -0.19 6.54
N ALA A 60 -5.24 -0.56 6.10
CA ALA A 60 -5.80 -1.90 6.25
C ALA A 60 -5.24 -2.95 5.26
N ALA A 61 -4.32 -2.60 4.36
CA ALA A 61 -3.71 -3.49 3.38
C ALA A 61 -2.19 -3.54 3.52
N ALA A 62 -1.61 -4.74 3.49
CA ALA A 62 -0.16 -4.90 3.47
C ALA A 62 0.43 -4.47 2.13
N ARG A 63 1.56 -3.77 2.12
CA ARG A 63 2.29 -3.38 0.91
C ARG A 63 3.75 -3.18 1.27
N LYS A 64 4.54 -4.25 1.17
CA LYS A 64 5.97 -4.23 1.48
C LYS A 64 6.74 -3.56 0.34
N ARG A 65 7.42 -2.45 0.63
CA ARG A 65 8.24 -1.67 -0.30
C ARG A 65 9.57 -1.29 0.34
N GLY A 66 10.58 -1.11 -0.49
CA GLY A 66 11.82 -0.44 -0.09
C GLY A 66 11.85 0.97 -0.67
N TYR A 67 12.39 1.90 0.10
CA TYR A 67 12.46 3.31 -0.25
C TYR A 67 13.91 3.80 -0.15
N VAL A 68 14.50 4.25 -1.25
CA VAL A 68 15.87 4.79 -1.29
C VAL A 68 15.77 6.28 -1.46
N HIS A 69 16.25 7.03 -0.47
CA HIS A 69 16.09 8.49 -0.41
C HIS A 69 17.12 9.12 0.52
N ASN A 70 17.40 10.41 0.32
CA ASN A 70 18.25 11.23 1.18
C ASN A 70 17.48 12.15 2.14
N LEU A 71 16.16 11.95 2.29
CA LEU A 71 15.34 12.71 3.22
C LEU A 71 15.75 12.49 4.68
N PRO A 72 15.65 13.53 5.54
CA PRO A 72 15.73 13.36 6.98
C PRO A 72 14.68 12.36 7.50
N ILE A 73 15.06 11.64 8.56
CA ILE A 73 14.20 10.62 9.19
C ILE A 73 13.64 11.07 10.55
N ASN A 74 14.23 12.12 11.13
CA ASN A 74 13.76 12.69 12.40
C ASN A 74 12.51 13.55 12.15
N ASP A 75 11.67 13.67 13.17
CA ASP A 75 10.51 14.57 13.17
C ASP A 75 9.48 14.28 12.06
N ARG A 76 9.47 13.04 11.54
CA ARG A 76 8.40 12.54 10.67
C ARG A 76 7.08 12.46 11.43
N TYR A 77 6.00 12.90 10.79
CA TYR A 77 4.66 12.88 11.36
C TYR A 77 3.66 12.28 10.36
N PRO A 78 2.64 11.55 10.85
CA PRO A 78 1.67 10.90 9.98
C PRO A 78 0.72 11.92 9.33
N LEU A 79 0.17 11.56 8.19
CA LEU A 79 -0.94 12.30 7.59
C LEU A 79 -2.19 12.15 8.49
N LEU A 80 -2.94 13.25 8.63
CA LEU A 80 -4.19 13.28 9.39
C LEU A 80 -5.37 13.61 8.47
N PRO A 81 -6.56 13.00 8.69
CA PRO A 81 -6.87 11.98 9.70
C PRO A 81 -6.21 10.62 9.39
N LEU A 82 -5.92 9.84 10.44
CA LEU A 82 -5.35 8.50 10.27
C LEU A 82 -6.33 7.58 9.52
N GLN A 83 -5.79 6.80 8.58
CA GLN A 83 -6.57 5.79 7.88
C GLN A 83 -7.00 4.62 8.77
N PRO A 84 -8.11 3.94 8.42
CA PRO A 84 -8.49 2.66 9.00
C PRO A 84 -7.36 1.63 8.91
N LEU A 85 -7.05 0.97 10.03
CA LEU A 85 -6.00 -0.04 10.09
C LEU A 85 -6.56 -1.45 9.96
N THR A 86 -7.87 -1.68 10.00
CA THR A 86 -8.42 -3.03 9.84
C THR A 86 -9.47 -3.08 8.74
N ILE A 87 -9.67 -4.27 8.15
CA ILE A 87 -10.75 -4.52 7.19
C ILE A 87 -12.09 -4.11 7.80
N SER A 88 -12.31 -4.42 9.08
CA SER A 88 -13.56 -4.10 9.77
C SER A 88 -13.80 -2.60 9.93
N GLU A 89 -12.73 -1.79 10.08
CA GLU A 89 -12.84 -0.34 10.15
C GLU A 89 -13.01 0.29 8.76
N ALA A 90 -12.29 -0.24 7.76
CA ALA A 90 -12.33 0.26 6.39
C ALA A 90 -13.66 -0.09 5.69
N LEU A 91 -14.11 -1.33 5.81
CA LEU A 91 -15.24 -1.89 5.07
C LEU A 91 -16.37 -2.28 6.02
N LEU A 92 -16.93 -1.28 6.71
CA LEU A 92 -17.94 -1.44 7.77
C LEU A 92 -19.11 -2.36 7.37
N LEU A 93 -19.56 -2.29 6.11
CA LEU A 93 -20.69 -3.08 5.61
C LEU A 93 -20.41 -4.58 5.49
N THR A 94 -19.14 -4.97 5.43
CA THR A 94 -18.72 -6.38 5.31
C THR A 94 -18.76 -7.12 6.65
N ARG A 95 -18.67 -6.39 7.78
CA ARG A 95 -18.59 -6.95 9.14
C ARG A 95 -19.72 -7.92 9.46
N LYS A 96 -20.94 -7.63 9.00
CA LYS A 96 -22.12 -8.46 9.26
C LYS A 96 -22.07 -9.84 8.57
N TRP A 97 -21.26 -9.98 7.53
CA TRP A 97 -21.14 -11.21 6.74
C TRP A 97 -19.85 -11.97 7.01
N TRP A 98 -18.98 -11.43 7.87
CA TRP A 98 -17.68 -12.00 8.14
C TRP A 98 -17.83 -13.27 8.99
N PRO A 99 -17.44 -14.45 8.50
CA PRO A 99 -17.56 -15.67 9.28
C PRO A 99 -16.51 -15.73 10.38
N SER A 100 -16.84 -16.38 11.50
CA SER A 100 -15.95 -16.49 12.67
C SER A 100 -14.65 -17.26 12.41
N TRP A 101 -14.59 -18.05 11.33
CA TRP A 101 -13.40 -18.80 10.92
C TRP A 101 -12.48 -18.03 9.96
N ASP A 102 -12.92 -16.88 9.44
CA ASP A 102 -12.04 -15.99 8.67
C ASP A 102 -11.38 -14.98 9.63
N THR A 103 -10.14 -15.27 10.00
CA THR A 103 -9.38 -14.50 10.98
C THR A 103 -8.64 -13.30 10.38
N ARG A 104 -8.85 -12.98 9.09
CA ARG A 104 -8.14 -11.88 8.44
C ARG A 104 -8.60 -10.54 9.01
N THR A 105 -7.65 -9.75 9.49
CA THR A 105 -7.88 -8.36 9.93
C THR A 105 -7.31 -7.34 8.94
N LYS A 106 -6.41 -7.80 8.06
CA LYS A 106 -5.70 -7.02 7.03
C LYS A 106 -5.84 -7.70 5.67
N LEU A 107 -5.81 -6.90 4.61
CA LEU A 107 -5.72 -7.38 3.23
C LEU A 107 -4.27 -7.65 2.84
N SER A 108 -4.07 -8.49 1.84
CA SER A 108 -2.79 -8.66 1.16
C SER A 108 -2.47 -7.46 0.27
N CYS A 109 -1.29 -7.44 -0.34
CA CYS A 109 -0.92 -6.44 -1.34
C CYS A 109 -1.99 -6.32 -2.42
N LEU A 110 -2.48 -5.09 -2.62
CA LEU A 110 -3.45 -4.77 -3.67
C LEU A 110 -2.78 -5.00 -5.02
N GLN A 111 -3.48 -5.74 -5.89
CA GLN A 111 -2.96 -6.21 -7.18
C GLN A 111 -3.60 -5.44 -8.34
N THR A 112 -3.00 -5.55 -9.52
CA THR A 112 -3.49 -4.94 -10.76
C THR A 112 -4.64 -5.72 -11.40
N VAL A 113 -4.90 -6.94 -10.92
CA VAL A 113 -5.91 -7.86 -11.46
C VAL A 113 -6.83 -8.31 -10.33
N ILE A 114 -8.12 -8.45 -10.64
CA ILE A 114 -9.14 -8.91 -9.70
C ILE A 114 -9.59 -10.34 -10.01
N ALA A 115 -10.21 -10.98 -9.02
CA ALA A 115 -10.82 -12.30 -9.21
C ALA A 115 -11.92 -12.28 -10.28
N SER A 116 -11.98 -13.38 -11.05
CA SER A 116 -13.07 -13.60 -11.99
C SER A 116 -14.38 -13.96 -11.29
N ALA A 117 -15.51 -13.64 -11.91
CA ALA A 117 -16.84 -14.07 -11.45
C ALA A 117 -16.97 -15.61 -11.37
N LYS A 118 -16.24 -16.35 -12.22
CA LYS A 118 -16.21 -17.82 -12.17
C LYS A 118 -15.58 -18.32 -10.86
N LEU A 119 -14.58 -17.62 -10.34
CA LEU A 119 -13.94 -17.98 -9.08
C LEU A 119 -14.88 -17.75 -7.90
N THR A 120 -15.52 -16.59 -7.81
CA THR A 120 -16.45 -16.28 -6.71
C THR A 120 -17.65 -17.22 -6.72
N GLU A 121 -18.14 -17.62 -7.90
CA GLU A 121 -19.21 -18.62 -8.04
C GLU A 121 -18.76 -20.02 -7.58
N ARG A 122 -17.53 -20.45 -7.91
CA ARG A 122 -16.97 -21.71 -7.40
C ARG A 122 -16.88 -21.73 -5.89
N ILE A 123 -16.44 -20.62 -5.28
CA ILE A 123 -16.36 -20.51 -3.82
C ILE A 123 -17.77 -20.54 -3.20
N ARG A 124 -18.72 -19.80 -3.77
CA ARG A 124 -20.12 -19.83 -3.34
C ARG A 124 -20.70 -21.25 -3.36
N LYS A 125 -20.41 -22.04 -4.40
CA LYS A 125 -20.82 -23.45 -4.49
C LYS A 125 -20.14 -24.33 -3.43
N ALA A 126 -18.87 -24.10 -3.13
CA ALA A 126 -18.15 -24.83 -2.08
C ALA A 126 -18.68 -24.51 -0.67
N LEU A 127 -19.34 -23.36 -0.50
CA LEU A 127 -19.95 -22.90 0.75
C LEU A 127 -21.48 -23.13 0.78
N LYS A 128 -22.01 -24.05 -0.03
CA LYS A 128 -23.47 -24.22 -0.18
C LYS A 128 -24.14 -24.76 1.09
N ASP A 129 -23.43 -25.58 1.86
CA ASP A 129 -23.98 -26.23 3.04
C ASP A 129 -24.18 -25.23 4.19
N GLU A 130 -25.24 -25.44 4.97
CA GLU A 130 -25.54 -24.63 6.14
C GLU A 130 -24.59 -24.97 7.30
N GLY A 131 -23.99 -23.95 7.92
CA GLY A 131 -23.09 -24.11 9.06
C GLY A 131 -21.61 -23.88 8.72
N LYS A 132 -20.74 -24.40 9.60
CA LYS A 132 -19.29 -24.23 9.46
C LYS A 132 -18.76 -25.24 8.43
N PRO A 133 -18.16 -24.79 7.32
CA PRO A 133 -17.66 -25.70 6.29
C PRO A 133 -16.48 -26.55 6.82
N PRO A 134 -16.16 -27.71 6.22
CA PRO A 134 -15.00 -28.51 6.60
C PRO A 134 -13.69 -27.73 6.52
N LEU A 135 -12.69 -28.10 7.32
CA LEU A 135 -11.41 -27.36 7.42
C LEU A 135 -10.71 -27.19 6.06
N HIS A 136 -10.71 -28.22 5.22
CA HIS A 136 -10.10 -28.15 3.88
C HIS A 136 -10.77 -27.11 2.98
N VAL A 137 -12.10 -26.94 3.10
CA VAL A 137 -12.85 -25.90 2.38
C VAL A 137 -12.51 -24.53 2.94
N GLN A 138 -12.46 -24.37 4.27
CA GLN A 138 -12.05 -23.12 4.91
C GLN A 138 -10.66 -22.69 4.41
N MET A 139 -9.68 -23.60 4.43
CA MET A 139 -8.32 -23.33 3.94
C MET A 139 -8.30 -22.95 2.46
N TYR A 140 -9.06 -23.66 1.62
CA TYR A 140 -9.20 -23.32 0.20
C TYR A 140 -9.76 -21.91 0.02
N VAL A 141 -10.85 -21.59 0.70
CA VAL A 141 -11.49 -20.27 0.61
C VAL A 141 -10.57 -19.18 1.11
N LEU A 142 -9.94 -19.34 2.28
CA LEU A 142 -9.00 -18.36 2.82
C LEU A 142 -7.81 -18.14 1.87
N LYS A 143 -7.27 -19.20 1.27
CA LYS A 143 -6.20 -19.08 0.26
C LYS A 143 -6.64 -18.22 -0.92
N GLN A 144 -7.84 -18.45 -1.45
CA GLN A 144 -8.38 -17.62 -2.54
C GLN A 144 -8.66 -16.18 -2.09
N CYS A 145 -9.18 -15.99 -0.88
CA CYS A 145 -9.45 -14.68 -0.34
C CYS A 145 -8.18 -13.85 -0.12
N MET A 146 -7.10 -14.47 0.38
CA MET A 146 -5.80 -13.82 0.54
C MET A 146 -5.13 -13.52 -0.80
N GLN A 147 -5.28 -14.42 -1.77
CA GLN A 147 -4.68 -14.25 -3.10
C GLN A 147 -5.34 -13.11 -3.90
N TRP A 148 -6.67 -12.99 -3.82
CA TRP A 148 -7.45 -12.07 -4.64
C TRP A 148 -8.09 -10.91 -3.85
N ASN A 149 -7.70 -10.75 -2.58
CA ASN A 149 -8.27 -9.77 -1.65
C ASN A 149 -9.81 -9.77 -1.62
N LEU A 150 -10.41 -10.98 -1.59
CA LEU A 150 -11.86 -11.12 -1.54
C LEU A 150 -12.42 -10.75 -0.17
N VAL A 151 -13.56 -10.08 -0.17
CA VAL A 151 -14.28 -9.64 1.03
C VAL A 151 -15.71 -10.16 1.06
N TRP A 152 -16.25 -10.36 2.26
CA TRP A 152 -17.58 -10.92 2.47
C TRP A 152 -18.66 -9.85 2.26
N VAL A 153 -19.48 -10.05 1.24
CA VAL A 153 -20.55 -9.09 0.85
C VAL A 153 -21.96 -9.65 1.08
N GLY A 154 -22.07 -10.92 1.45
CA GLY A 154 -23.34 -11.59 1.71
C GLY A 154 -23.14 -12.97 2.33
N LYS A 155 -24.22 -13.60 2.81
CA LYS A 155 -24.21 -15.00 3.25
C LYS A 155 -23.64 -15.88 2.14
N ASN A 156 -22.49 -16.50 2.40
CA ASN A 156 -21.74 -17.35 1.48
C ASN A 156 -21.40 -16.65 0.14
N LYS A 157 -21.22 -15.32 0.16
CA LYS A 157 -20.88 -14.50 -1.00
C LYS A 157 -19.63 -13.67 -0.73
N LEU A 158 -18.66 -13.81 -1.63
CA LEU A 158 -17.43 -13.06 -1.68
C LEU A 158 -17.40 -12.22 -2.96
N ALA A 159 -16.81 -11.04 -2.88
CA ALA A 159 -16.57 -10.16 -4.03
C ALA A 159 -15.13 -9.61 -4.01
N PRO A 160 -14.55 -9.29 -5.17
CA PRO A 160 -13.37 -8.43 -5.22
C PRO A 160 -13.72 -7.03 -4.70
N LEU A 161 -12.70 -6.30 -4.26
CA LEU A 161 -12.84 -4.90 -3.87
C LEU A 161 -13.30 -4.03 -5.05
N GLU A 162 -14.21 -3.10 -4.79
CA GLU A 162 -14.59 -2.08 -5.76
C GLU A 162 -13.48 -1.04 -5.95
N PRO A 163 -13.37 -0.38 -7.12
CA PRO A 163 -12.29 0.57 -7.37
C PRO A 163 -12.22 1.71 -6.35
N ASP A 164 -13.36 2.20 -5.84
CA ASP A 164 -13.39 3.25 -4.83
C ASP A 164 -12.96 2.77 -3.44
N GLU A 165 -13.18 1.49 -3.12
CA GLU A 165 -12.63 0.86 -1.91
C GLU A 165 -11.10 0.74 -2.01
N VAL A 166 -10.57 0.42 -3.20
CA VAL A 166 -9.13 0.37 -3.47
C VAL A 166 -8.49 1.76 -3.39
N GLU A 167 -9.13 2.80 -3.97
CA GLU A 167 -8.69 4.20 -3.84
C GLU A 167 -8.57 4.60 -2.37
N MET A 168 -9.60 4.31 -1.56
CA MET A 168 -9.60 4.60 -0.14
C MET A 168 -8.48 3.88 0.61
N LEU A 169 -8.26 2.59 0.37
CA LEU A 169 -7.19 1.81 1.02
C LEU A 169 -5.77 2.29 0.66
N LEU A 170 -5.62 2.92 -0.50
CA LEU A 170 -4.37 3.52 -0.96
C LEU A 170 -4.22 4.99 -0.52
N GLY A 171 -5.28 5.61 0.01
CA GLY A 171 -5.30 7.02 0.43
C GLY A 171 -5.54 8.03 -0.68
N PHE A 172 -6.06 7.59 -1.81
CA PHE A 172 -6.55 8.50 -2.84
C PHE A 172 -7.94 9.04 -2.48
N PRO A 173 -8.27 10.26 -2.94
CA PRO A 173 -9.63 10.76 -2.88
C PRO A 173 -10.61 9.80 -3.57
N LYS A 174 -11.85 9.73 -3.06
CA LYS A 174 -12.89 8.90 -3.66
C LYS A 174 -13.13 9.34 -5.12
N ASN A 175 -13.21 8.36 -6.02
CA ASN A 175 -13.37 8.55 -7.46
C ASN A 175 -12.15 9.17 -8.17
N HIS A 176 -10.96 9.17 -7.56
CA HIS A 176 -9.75 9.74 -8.17
C HIS A 176 -9.43 9.18 -9.57
N THR A 177 -9.70 7.90 -9.80
CA THR A 177 -9.46 7.25 -11.11
C THR A 177 -10.74 7.11 -11.94
N ARG A 178 -11.86 7.74 -11.52
CA ARG A 178 -13.15 7.66 -12.21
C ARG A 178 -13.33 8.88 -13.11
N GLY A 179 -13.15 8.69 -14.41
CA GLY A 179 -13.32 9.74 -15.42
C GLY A 179 -12.70 9.33 -16.75
N ASP A 180 -12.78 10.22 -17.74
CA ASP A 180 -11.94 10.23 -18.96
C ASP A 180 -11.94 8.96 -19.81
N GLY A 181 -13.03 8.19 -19.80
CA GLY A 181 -13.13 6.96 -20.59
C GLY A 181 -12.24 5.81 -20.09
N ILE A 182 -11.64 5.94 -18.90
CA ILE A 182 -10.78 4.90 -18.31
C ILE A 182 -11.64 3.69 -17.96
N SER A 183 -11.26 2.53 -18.50
CA SER A 183 -11.97 1.28 -18.24
C SER A 183 -11.81 0.84 -16.79
N ARG A 184 -12.78 0.07 -16.27
CA ARG A 184 -12.69 -0.50 -14.91
C ARG A 184 -11.40 -1.31 -14.72
N THR A 185 -10.96 -2.05 -15.74
CA THR A 185 -9.73 -2.84 -15.71
C THR A 185 -8.50 -1.93 -15.58
N ASP A 186 -8.47 -0.82 -16.31
CA ASP A 186 -7.32 0.10 -16.26
C ASP A 186 -7.26 0.86 -14.93
N ARG A 187 -8.41 1.14 -14.29
CA ARG A 187 -8.44 1.66 -12.91
C ARG A 187 -7.69 0.73 -11.94
N TYR A 188 -7.94 -0.59 -12.00
CA TYR A 188 -7.22 -1.53 -11.13
C TYR A 188 -5.73 -1.61 -11.46
N LYS A 189 -5.34 -1.53 -12.74
CA LYS A 189 -3.91 -1.51 -13.12
C LYS A 189 -3.20 -0.28 -12.55
N LEU A 190 -3.79 0.90 -12.70
CA LEU A 190 -3.24 2.15 -12.18
C LEU A 190 -3.12 2.11 -10.65
N LEU A 191 -4.17 1.68 -9.96
CA LEU A 191 -4.19 1.60 -8.49
C LEU A 191 -3.25 0.51 -7.93
N GLY A 192 -3.14 -0.64 -8.59
CA GLY A 192 -2.24 -1.71 -8.13
C GLY A 192 -0.77 -1.28 -8.12
N ASN A 193 -0.39 -0.42 -9.08
CA ASN A 193 0.97 0.08 -9.26
C ASN A 193 1.22 1.45 -8.62
N SER A 194 0.23 2.08 -8.00
CA SER A 194 0.42 3.40 -7.37
C SER A 194 1.02 3.31 -5.96
N PHE A 195 1.43 4.46 -5.42
CA PHE A 195 1.88 4.55 -4.03
C PHE A 195 0.73 4.35 -3.05
N GLN A 196 1.07 3.89 -1.84
CA GLN A 196 0.21 4.09 -0.69
C GLN A 196 0.51 5.48 -0.12
N VAL A 197 -0.48 6.38 -0.18
CA VAL A 197 -0.32 7.81 0.04
C VAL A 197 0.18 8.11 1.44
N ASP A 198 -0.38 7.51 2.48
CA ASP A 198 -0.03 7.79 3.88
C ASP A 198 1.41 7.38 4.25
N THR A 199 1.90 6.27 3.68
CA THR A 199 3.27 5.77 3.86
C THR A 199 4.25 6.77 3.24
N VAL A 200 3.98 7.19 2.01
CA VAL A 200 4.84 8.17 1.31
C VAL A 200 4.74 9.54 1.96
N ALA A 201 3.55 9.98 2.36
CA ALA A 201 3.34 11.25 3.06
C ALA A 201 4.09 11.30 4.40
N TYR A 202 4.16 10.17 5.12
CA TYR A 202 4.95 10.06 6.34
C TYR A 202 6.46 10.28 6.08
N HIS A 203 7.00 9.73 4.99
CA HIS A 203 8.41 9.97 4.64
C HIS A 203 8.66 11.41 4.18
N LEU A 204 7.73 11.98 3.41
CA LEU A 204 7.84 13.34 2.86
C LEU A 204 7.47 14.44 3.87
N SER A 205 6.93 14.10 5.05
CA SER A 205 6.42 15.08 6.01
C SER A 205 7.49 16.08 6.46
N VAL A 206 8.75 15.64 6.54
CA VAL A 206 9.92 16.46 6.92
C VAL A 206 10.17 17.61 5.96
N LEU A 207 9.72 17.50 4.70
CA LEU A 207 9.90 18.56 3.71
C LEU A 207 9.08 19.80 4.03
N LYS A 208 7.98 19.67 4.79
CA LYS A 208 7.12 20.80 5.15
C LYS A 208 7.85 21.82 6.03
N GLU A 209 8.66 21.34 6.97
CA GLU A 209 9.44 22.23 7.86
C GLU A 209 10.67 22.79 7.14
N LEU A 210 11.28 22.01 6.25
CA LEU A 210 12.43 22.44 5.46
C LEU A 210 12.04 23.49 4.40
N PHE A 211 10.83 23.41 3.86
CA PHE A 211 10.36 24.26 2.77
C PHE A 211 8.94 24.77 3.05
N PRO A 212 8.78 25.72 3.98
CA PRO A 212 7.46 26.22 4.38
C PRO A 212 6.71 26.94 3.25
N ASP A 213 7.44 27.58 2.33
CA ASP A 213 6.86 28.48 1.33
C ASP A 213 6.69 27.88 -0.07
N ARG A 214 7.38 26.77 -0.42
CA ARG A 214 7.24 26.03 -1.70
C ARG A 214 8.18 24.82 -1.81
N VAL A 215 7.65 23.71 -2.33
CA VAL A 215 8.46 22.62 -2.91
C VAL A 215 8.18 22.58 -4.40
N THR A 216 9.22 22.65 -5.24
CA THR A 216 9.09 22.45 -6.69
C THR A 216 9.40 20.99 -6.99
N SER A 217 8.38 20.20 -7.31
CA SER A 217 8.60 18.82 -7.78
C SER A 217 8.96 18.84 -9.26
N CYS A 218 10.10 18.26 -9.65
CA CYS A 218 10.35 17.95 -11.06
C CYS A 218 9.80 16.54 -11.33
N PRO A 219 8.83 16.37 -12.24
CA PRO A 219 8.24 15.06 -12.46
C PRO A 219 9.16 14.17 -13.30
N PHE A 220 9.21 12.88 -12.90
CA PHE A 220 9.34 11.68 -13.71
C PHE A 220 10.28 11.74 -14.93
N SER A 221 11.51 11.21 -14.77
CA SER A 221 12.18 10.60 -15.92
C SER A 221 11.62 9.19 -16.11
N LEU A 222 11.05 8.91 -17.29
CA LEU A 222 10.44 7.63 -17.67
C LEU A 222 11.40 6.42 -17.64
N GLU A 223 12.68 6.61 -17.34
CA GLU A 223 13.67 5.53 -17.35
C GLU A 223 13.93 4.90 -15.98
N LEU A 224 13.61 5.57 -14.87
CA LEU A 224 13.85 5.08 -13.52
C LEU A 224 12.72 5.63 -12.63
N GLU A 225 12.04 4.82 -11.83
CA GLU A 225 10.92 5.20 -10.93
C GLU A 225 11.35 6.14 -9.77
N VAL A 226 12.15 7.18 -10.05
CA VAL A 226 12.77 8.12 -9.11
C VAL A 226 12.01 9.45 -9.16
N LEU A 227 11.52 9.91 -8.01
CA LEU A 227 11.06 11.28 -7.81
C LEU A 227 12.24 12.16 -7.41
N TRP A 228 12.61 13.10 -8.29
CA TRP A 228 13.58 14.16 -7.98
C TRP A 228 12.86 15.42 -7.51
N LEU A 229 13.13 15.84 -6.27
CA LEU A 229 12.53 17.02 -5.65
C LEU A 229 13.55 18.17 -5.69
N HIS A 230 13.40 19.05 -6.67
CA HIS A 230 14.19 20.27 -6.79
C HIS A 230 13.60 21.36 -5.89
N CYS A 231 14.08 21.43 -4.65
CA CYS A 231 13.65 22.49 -3.75
C CYS A 231 14.50 23.75 -4.00
N THR A 232 13.88 24.80 -4.53
CA THR A 232 14.51 26.12 -4.67
C THR A 232 14.31 26.90 -3.38
N SER A 233 15.41 27.30 -2.74
CA SER A 233 15.45 28.24 -1.62
C SER A 233 14.99 29.64 -2.02
#